data_AF-A0AAE1Z0C3-F1
#
_entry.id   AF-A0AAE1Z0C3-F1
#
_cell.length_a   1.000
_cell.length_b   1.000
_cell.length_c   1.000
_cell.angle_alpha   90.00
_cell.angle_beta   90.00
_cell.angle_gamma   90.00
#
_symmetry.space_group_name_H-M   'P 1'
#
loop_
_entity.id
_entity.type
_entity.pdbx_description
1 polymer ?
#
loop_
_entity_poly.entity_id
_entity_poly.type
_entity_poly.pdbx_seq_one_letter_code
_entity_poly.pdbx_strand_id
1 'polypeptide(L)'
;MDLNRRTAKWQRALSIEKDYWRQKSSCKWLLEGDRNTRFFHSLVRKKRAWSFICSIQEDGVLISESKLIQASGAAYFERLPSSEETPTHPTELASVPRAVTPELGADLCRDISEAEGEKRIWSQNPMRYKDW
;
A
#
# COMPACT_ATOMS: atom_id res chain seq x y z
N MET A 1 1.46 44.94 -12.86
CA MET A 1 1.79 43.71 -13.63
C MET A 1 2.06 42.51 -12.73
N ASP A 2 2.79 42.66 -11.61
CA ASP A 2 3.22 41.53 -10.78
C ASP A 2 2.09 40.87 -9.94
N LEU A 3 1.11 41.65 -9.50
CA LEU A 3 -0.05 41.14 -8.74
C LEU A 3 -0.89 40.15 -9.55
N ASN A 4 -1.20 40.46 -10.82
CA ASN A 4 -1.93 39.56 -11.71
C ASN A 4 -1.18 38.26 -12.00
N ARG A 5 0.16 38.29 -11.99
CA ARG A 5 0.98 37.11 -12.20
C ARG A 5 0.93 36.18 -10.98
N ARG A 6 0.95 36.76 -9.79
CA ARG A 6 0.83 36.05 -8.51
C ARG A 6 -0.56 35.43 -8.33
N THR A 7 -1.62 36.16 -8.65
CA THR A 7 -3.00 35.64 -8.58
C THR A 7 -3.23 34.50 -9.57
N ALA A 8 -2.76 34.64 -10.82
CA ALA A 8 -2.86 33.58 -11.83
C ALA A 8 -2.03 32.33 -11.47
N LYS A 9 -0.91 32.47 -10.76
CA LYS A 9 -0.13 31.34 -10.24
C LYS A 9 -0.88 30.64 -9.10
N TRP A 10 -1.45 31.41 -8.17
CA TRP A 10 -2.25 30.90 -7.05
C TRP A 10 -3.50 30.15 -7.52
N GLN A 11 -4.25 30.72 -8.47
CA GLN A 11 -5.44 30.09 -9.03
C GLN A 11 -5.12 28.77 -9.73
N ARG A 12 -3.99 28.70 -10.45
CA ARG A 12 -3.52 27.46 -11.08
C ARG A 12 -3.16 26.40 -10.06
N ALA A 13 -2.43 26.75 -9.00
CA ALA A 13 -2.08 25.82 -7.92
C ALA A 13 -3.35 25.25 -7.25
N LEU A 14 -4.33 26.11 -6.94
CA LEU A 14 -5.61 25.70 -6.39
C LEU A 14 -6.41 24.78 -7.33
N SER A 15 -6.37 25.03 -8.64
CA SER A 15 -7.05 24.15 -9.60
C SER A 15 -6.42 22.76 -9.63
N ILE A 16 -5.09 22.70 -9.67
CA ILE A 16 -4.35 21.43 -9.68
C ILE A 16 -4.59 20.65 -8.39
N GLU A 17 -4.58 21.34 -7.25
CA GLU A 17 -4.86 20.72 -5.96
C GLU A 17 -6.31 20.20 -5.90
N LYS A 18 -7.29 20.97 -6.38
CA LYS A 18 -8.69 20.53 -6.46
C LYS A 18 -8.85 19.29 -7.34
N ASP A 19 -8.22 19.26 -8.51
CA ASP A 19 -8.29 18.11 -9.41
C ASP A 19 -7.59 16.88 -8.84
N TYR A 20 -6.45 17.08 -8.17
CA TYR A 20 -5.73 16.04 -7.44
C TYR A 20 -6.61 15.42 -6.35
N TRP A 21 -7.22 16.25 -5.50
CA TRP A 21 -8.11 15.77 -4.44
C TRP A 21 -9.37 15.12 -5.01
N ARG A 22 -9.95 15.65 -6.09
CA ARG A 22 -11.10 15.05 -6.79
C ARG A 22 -10.79 13.64 -7.32
N GLN A 23 -9.59 13.44 -7.86
CA GLN A 23 -9.15 12.14 -8.35
C GLN A 23 -8.85 11.17 -7.20
N LYS A 24 -8.16 11.65 -6.16
CA LYS A 24 -7.74 10.86 -5.00
C LYS A 24 -8.91 10.45 -4.10
N SER A 25 -9.88 11.33 -3.91
CA SER A 25 -11.06 11.06 -3.08
C SER A 25 -12.07 10.15 -3.77
N SER A 26 -11.79 9.68 -5.00
CA SER A 26 -12.75 8.92 -5.81
C SER A 26 -14.12 9.61 -5.79
N CYS A 27 -14.19 10.88 -6.18
CA CYS A 27 -15.33 11.81 -6.02
C CYS A 27 -16.73 11.28 -6.39
N LYS A 28 -16.84 10.13 -7.06
CA LYS A 28 -18.07 9.31 -7.09
C LYS A 28 -18.69 9.11 -5.70
N TRP A 29 -17.89 8.91 -4.66
CA TRP A 29 -18.40 8.76 -3.28
C TRP A 29 -19.15 9.98 -2.77
N LEU A 30 -18.63 11.18 -3.03
CA LEU A 30 -19.24 12.44 -2.58
C LEU A 30 -20.46 12.84 -3.44
N LEU A 31 -20.46 12.49 -4.74
CA LEU A 31 -21.55 12.86 -5.66
C LEU A 31 -22.77 11.92 -5.55
N GLU A 32 -22.56 10.62 -5.35
CA GLU A 32 -23.66 9.65 -5.26
C GLU A 32 -24.28 9.55 -3.86
N GLY A 33 -23.60 9.99 -2.80
CA GLY A 33 -24.08 9.83 -1.42
C GLY A 33 -24.52 8.40 -1.10
N ASP A 34 -25.64 8.24 -0.38
CA ASP A 34 -26.23 6.96 0.01
C ASP A 34 -26.68 6.07 -1.18
N ARG A 35 -26.70 6.61 -2.42
CA ARG A 35 -26.92 5.81 -3.64
C ARG A 35 -25.71 4.94 -4.01
N ASN A 36 -24.55 5.15 -3.37
CA ASN A 36 -23.36 4.32 -3.53
C ASN A 36 -23.40 3.03 -2.68
N THR A 37 -24.45 2.81 -1.88
CA THR A 37 -24.66 1.58 -1.09
C THR A 37 -24.57 0.33 -1.95
N ARG A 38 -25.21 0.30 -3.14
CA ARG A 38 -25.16 -0.89 -4.00
C ARG A 38 -23.74 -1.23 -4.46
N PHE A 39 -22.94 -0.22 -4.82
CA PHE A 39 -21.54 -0.43 -5.25
C PHE A 39 -20.66 -0.82 -4.06
N PHE A 40 -20.78 -0.15 -2.93
CA PHE A 40 -20.06 -0.51 -1.70
C PHE A 40 -20.42 -1.91 -1.20
N HIS A 41 -21.70 -2.25 -1.12
CA HIS A 41 -22.15 -3.60 -0.78
C HIS A 41 -21.66 -4.63 -1.78
N SER A 42 -21.60 -4.31 -3.07
CA SER A 42 -21.03 -5.19 -4.10
C SER A 42 -19.52 -5.39 -3.91
N LEU A 43 -18.77 -4.32 -3.61
CA LEU A 43 -17.34 -4.40 -3.30
C LEU A 43 -17.07 -5.19 -2.02
N VAL A 44 -17.80 -4.92 -0.94
CA VAL A 44 -17.71 -5.65 0.32
C VAL A 44 -18.07 -7.11 0.13
N ARG A 45 -19.14 -7.42 -0.63
CA ARG A 45 -19.52 -8.79 -0.96
C ARG A 45 -18.44 -9.50 -1.77
N LYS A 46 -17.87 -8.83 -2.77
CA LYS A 46 -16.75 -9.37 -3.56
C LYS A 46 -15.54 -9.63 -2.68
N LYS A 47 -15.19 -8.70 -1.80
CA LYS A 47 -14.06 -8.85 -0.87
C LYS A 47 -14.30 -9.98 0.11
N ARG A 48 -15.50 -10.09 0.69
CA ARG A 48 -15.89 -11.20 1.58
C ARG A 48 -15.80 -12.54 0.86
N ALA A 49 -16.30 -12.64 -0.38
CA ALA A 49 -16.22 -13.86 -1.17
C ALA A 49 -14.75 -14.23 -1.49
N TRP A 50 -13.92 -13.26 -1.84
CA TRP A 50 -12.51 -13.49 -2.15
C TRP A 50 -11.67 -13.86 -0.91
N SER A 51 -12.01 -13.29 0.25
CA SER A 51 -11.33 -13.57 1.53
C SER A 51 -11.96 -14.71 2.32
N PHE A 52 -13.01 -15.36 1.80
CA PHE A 52 -13.64 -16.49 2.46
C PHE A 52 -12.81 -17.76 2.22
N ILE A 53 -12.37 -18.38 3.32
CA ILE A 53 -11.63 -19.64 3.29
C ILE A 53 -12.66 -20.77 3.39
N CYS A 54 -12.90 -21.47 2.29
CA CYS A 54 -13.86 -22.58 2.23
C CYS A 54 -13.34 -23.84 2.93
N SER A 55 -12.05 -24.12 2.76
CA SER A 55 -11.38 -25.27 3.35
C SER A 55 -9.89 -25.01 3.46
N ILE A 56 -9.25 -25.73 4.37
CA ILE A 56 -7.80 -25.79 4.53
C ILE A 56 -7.38 -27.25 4.55
N GLN A 57 -6.13 -27.52 4.19
CA GLN A 57 -5.55 -28.85 4.28
C GLN A 57 -4.49 -28.86 5.37
N GLU A 58 -4.63 -29.79 6.31
CA GLU A 58 -3.69 -29.99 7.42
C GLU A 58 -3.34 -31.48 7.47
N ASP A 59 -2.05 -31.81 7.41
CA ASP A 59 -1.52 -33.18 7.46
C ASP A 59 -2.21 -34.19 6.53
N GLY A 60 -2.59 -33.73 5.32
CA GLY A 60 -3.27 -34.57 4.33
C GLY A 60 -4.80 -34.66 4.49
N VAL A 61 -5.37 -34.11 5.57
CA VAL A 61 -6.80 -34.06 5.83
C VAL A 61 -7.38 -32.73 5.37
N LEU A 62 -8.48 -32.78 4.61
CA LEU A 62 -9.22 -31.60 4.18
C LEU A 62 -10.24 -31.18 5.26
N ILE A 63 -10.07 -29.99 5.80
CA ILE A 63 -10.95 -29.40 6.82
C ILE A 63 -11.82 -28.34 6.16
N SER A 64 -13.14 -28.56 6.13
CA SER A 64 -14.12 -27.62 5.56
C SER A 64 -15.05 -27.01 6.62
N GLU A 65 -14.97 -27.46 7.88
CA GLU A 65 -15.78 -26.92 8.96
C GLU A 65 -15.20 -25.62 9.49
N SER A 66 -15.99 -24.54 9.47
CA SER A 66 -15.53 -23.18 9.82
C SER A 66 -14.88 -23.07 11.20
N LYS A 67 -15.37 -23.80 12.21
CA LYS A 67 -14.78 -23.79 13.57
C LYS A 67 -13.40 -24.45 13.59
N LEU A 68 -13.24 -25.56 12.87
CA LEU A 68 -11.97 -26.27 12.76
C LEU A 68 -10.95 -25.45 11.96
N ILE A 69 -11.38 -24.80 10.87
CA ILE A 69 -10.53 -23.87 10.09
C ILE A 69 -9.96 -22.77 10.99
N GLN A 70 -10.82 -22.17 11.83
CA GLN A 70 -10.40 -21.12 12.76
C GLN A 70 -9.41 -21.64 13.80
N ALA A 71 -9.68 -22.81 14.40
CA ALA A 71 -8.82 -23.40 15.42
C ALA A 71 -7.45 -23.80 14.86
N SER A 72 -7.42 -24.46 13.70
CA SER A 72 -6.19 -24.86 12.99
C SER A 72 -5.37 -23.63 12.59
N GLY A 73 -6.02 -22.59 12.04
CA GLY A 73 -5.36 -21.33 11.72
C GLY A 73 -4.73 -20.66 12.96
N ALA A 74 -5.45 -20.58 14.07
CA ALA A 74 -4.92 -20.02 15.32
C ALA A 74 -3.69 -20.81 15.81
N ALA A 75 -3.80 -22.14 15.89
CA ALA A 75 -2.71 -23.01 16.33
C ALA A 75 -1.46 -22.91 15.44
N TYR A 76 -1.66 -22.79 14.12
CA TYR A 76 -0.56 -22.58 13.16
C TYR A 76 0.20 -21.27 13.42
N PHE A 77 -0.51 -20.16 13.60
CA PHE A 77 0.11 -18.86 13.86
C PHE A 77 0.69 -18.71 15.26
N GLU A 78 0.16 -19.44 16.25
CA GLU A 78 0.76 -19.53 17.58
C GLU A 78 2.10 -20.29 17.56
N ARG A 79 2.23 -21.32 16.71
CA ARG A 79 3.46 -22.11 16.57
C ARG A 79 4.53 -21.44 15.71
N LEU A 80 4.13 -20.54 14.81
CA LEU A 80 5.03 -19.79 13.91
C LEU A 80 6.22 -19.11 14.62
N PRO A 81 6.04 -18.35 15.72
CA PRO A 81 7.15 -17.71 16.42
C PRO A 81 8.09 -18.68 17.15
N SER A 82 7.67 -19.93 17.40
CA SER A 82 8.52 -20.97 18.01
C SER A 82 9.23 -21.86 17.00
N SER A 83 8.96 -21.71 15.69
CA SER A 83 9.57 -22.56 14.65
C SER A 83 10.90 -22.02 14.11
N GLU A 84 11.38 -20.87 14.58
CA GLU A 84 12.74 -20.39 14.30
C GLU A 84 13.65 -20.63 15.50
N GLU A 85 13.98 -21.89 15.78
CA GLU A 85 15.38 -22.17 16.12
C GLU A 85 16.16 -22.16 14.80
N THR A 86 16.40 -20.98 14.24
CA THR A 86 17.57 -20.83 13.39
C THR A 86 18.76 -20.85 14.33
N PRO A 87 19.72 -21.78 14.21
CA PRO A 87 21.04 -21.51 14.72
C PRO A 87 21.47 -20.26 13.97
N THR A 88 21.48 -19.12 14.66
CA THR A 88 22.10 -17.90 14.15
C THR A 88 23.59 -18.21 14.04
N HIS A 89 23.98 -18.92 12.98
CA HIS A 89 25.36 -19.12 12.63
C HIS A 89 25.81 -17.75 12.09
N PRO A 90 26.72 -17.03 12.75
CA PRO A 90 27.12 -15.67 12.35
C PRO A 90 27.65 -15.59 10.91
N THR A 91 27.95 -16.74 10.31
CA THR A 91 28.47 -16.92 8.96
C THR A 91 27.45 -16.57 7.87
N GLU A 92 26.14 -16.72 8.07
CA GLU A 92 25.15 -16.42 7.01
C GLU A 92 24.93 -14.91 6.78
N LEU A 93 25.23 -14.07 7.78
CA LEU A 93 25.25 -12.61 7.61
C LEU A 93 26.53 -12.12 6.92
N ALA A 94 27.59 -12.94 6.88
CA ALA A 94 28.84 -12.58 6.22
C ALA A 94 28.78 -12.71 4.68
N SER A 95 27.86 -13.53 4.16
CA SER A 95 27.61 -13.70 2.72
C SER A 95 26.61 -12.71 2.16
N VAL A 96 25.87 -11.97 3.01
CA VAL A 96 25.08 -10.82 2.58
C VAL A 96 26.05 -9.70 2.25
N PRO A 97 26.23 -9.33 0.97
CA PRO A 97 27.11 -8.22 0.64
C PRO A 97 26.57 -6.98 1.34
N ARG A 98 27.46 -6.25 2.02
CA ARG A 98 27.13 -4.96 2.64
C ARG A 98 26.70 -3.99 1.55
N ALA A 99 25.40 -4.00 1.25
CA ALA A 99 24.81 -3.24 0.15
C ALA A 99 24.78 -1.73 0.40
N VAL A 100 25.04 -1.31 1.64
CA VAL A 100 25.10 0.10 2.02
C VAL A 100 26.54 0.52 2.17
N THR A 101 27.05 1.20 1.14
CA THR A 101 28.29 1.97 1.24
C THR A 101 28.11 3.09 2.27
N PRO A 102 29.16 3.52 2.98
CA PRO A 102 29.06 4.64 3.92
C PRO A 102 28.51 5.92 3.25
N GLU A 103 28.75 6.09 1.95
CA GLU A 103 28.19 7.17 1.13
C GLU A 103 26.67 7.04 0.97
N LEU A 104 26.15 5.85 0.61
CA LEU A 104 24.71 5.61 0.55
C LEU A 104 24.04 5.80 1.92
N GLY A 105 24.73 5.40 3.00
CA GLY A 105 24.26 5.63 4.37
C GLY A 105 24.12 7.10 4.71
N ALA A 106 25.09 7.93 4.33
CA ALA A 106 25.02 9.38 4.50
C ALA A 106 23.89 10.02 3.66
N ASP A 107 23.72 9.54 2.42
CA ASP A 107 22.63 10.00 1.54
C ASP A 107 21.24 9.63 2.10
N LEU A 108 21.09 8.44 2.70
CA LEU A 108 19.84 8.01 3.34
C LEU A 108 19.52 8.80 4.62
N CYS A 109 20.52 9.36 5.29
CA CYS A 109 20.36 10.19 6.47
C CYS A 109 20.21 11.70 6.15
N ARG A 110 20.28 12.09 4.88
CA ARG A 110 20.11 13.49 4.48
C ARG A 110 18.63 13.89 4.51
N ASP A 111 18.37 15.18 4.68
CA ASP A 111 17.01 15.72 4.56
C ASP A 111 16.47 15.56 3.13
N ILE A 112 15.24 15.07 3.03
CA ILE A 112 14.56 14.84 1.74
C ILE A 112 14.42 16.18 1.01
N SER A 113 14.99 16.27 -0.20
CA SER A 113 14.86 17.45 -1.04
C SER A 113 13.50 17.50 -1.74
N GLU A 114 12.98 18.72 -1.96
CA GLU A 114 11.73 18.95 -2.71
C GLU A 114 11.76 18.28 -4.09
N ALA A 115 12.91 18.30 -4.79
CA ALA A 115 13.07 17.67 -6.10
C ALA A 115 12.97 16.14 -6.05
N GLU A 116 13.34 15.53 -4.92
CA GLU A 116 13.25 14.09 -4.68
C GLU A 116 11.82 13.69 -4.29
N GLY A 117 11.17 14.54 -3.49
CA GLY A 117 9.74 14.45 -3.20
C GLY A 117 8.89 14.48 -4.47
N GLU A 118 9.15 15.44 -5.37
CA GLU A 118 8.49 15.50 -6.67
C GLU A 118 8.71 14.21 -7.46
N LYS A 119 9.97 13.81 -7.71
CA LYS A 119 10.29 12.57 -8.45
C LYS A 119 9.55 11.35 -7.91
N ARG A 120 9.44 11.22 -6.58
CA ARG A 120 8.76 10.11 -5.92
C ARG A 120 7.23 10.18 -6.07
N ILE A 121 6.66 11.37 -6.08
CA ILE A 121 5.23 11.59 -6.39
C ILE A 121 4.95 11.22 -7.85
N TRP A 122 5.85 11.57 -8.78
CA TRP A 122 5.72 11.21 -10.20
C TRP A 122 5.88 9.71 -10.45
N SER A 123 6.75 9.02 -9.71
CA SER A 123 6.96 7.57 -9.90
C SER A 123 5.83 6.70 -9.34
N GLN A 124 5.11 7.17 -8.32
CA GLN A 124 3.96 6.45 -7.74
C GLN A 124 2.67 6.56 -8.57
N ASN A 125 2.66 7.36 -9.64
CA ASN A 125 1.47 7.59 -10.46
C ASN A 125 1.66 7.12 -11.92
N PRO A 126 1.51 5.81 -12.21
CA PRO A 126 1.75 5.24 -13.54
C PRO A 126 0.73 5.66 -14.62
N MET A 127 -0.21 6.59 -14.32
CA MET A 127 -1.34 6.94 -15.18
C MET A 127 -1.37 8.40 -15.66
N ARG A 128 -0.32 9.20 -15.41
CA ARG A 128 -0.20 10.50 -16.10
C ARG A 128 0.35 10.26 -17.51
N TYR A 129 -0.57 10.14 -18.46
CA TYR A 129 -0.28 10.20 -19.89
C TYR A 129 0.63 11.38 -20.20
N LYS A 130 1.69 11.08 -20.96
CA LYS A 130 2.50 12.04 -21.68
C LYS A 130 1.61 12.86 -22.63
N ASP A 131 2.06 14.09 -22.84
CA ASP A 131 1.75 14.97 -23.96
C ASP A 131 0.46 15.82 -23.85
N TRP A 132 0.67 17.06 -23.40
CA TRP A 132 0.57 18.24 -24.26
C TRP A 132 1.71 19.21 -23.93
#